data_AF-A0A7V8Y5T3-F1
#
_entry.id   AF-A0A7V8Y5T3-F1
#
_cell.length_a   1.000
_cell.length_b   1.000
_cell.length_c   1.000
_cell.angle_alpha   90.00
_cell.angle_beta   90.00
_cell.angle_gamma   90.00
#
_symmetry.space_group_name_H-M   'P 1'
#
loop_
_entity.id
_entity.type
_entity.pdbx_description
1 polymer ?
#
loop_
_entity_poly.entity_id
_entity_poly.type
_entity_poly.pdbx_seq_one_letter_code
_entity_poly.pdbx_strand_id
1 'polypeptide(L)'
;ARDHLGWILAAADFAVLGDDRATFWLPLPDEPSAGAFVDGLLAGSLWPPGVPAERATRARQLIQRRSGPGRQMPLPLRRLVARR
;
A
#
# COMPACT_ATOMS: atom_id res chain seq x y z
N ALA A 1 0.90 17.02 6.49
CA ALA A 1 0.18 16.03 5.67
C ALA A 1 -1.29 16.44 5.56
N ARG A 2 -1.97 16.20 4.43
CA ARG A 2 -3.33 16.70 4.14
C ARG A 2 -4.47 15.72 4.52
N ASP A 3 -4.13 14.60 5.12
CA ASP A 3 -5.02 13.48 5.46
C ASP A 3 -5.57 13.54 6.90
N HIS A 4 -5.12 14.50 7.72
CA HIS A 4 -5.56 14.72 9.10
C HIS A 4 -5.48 13.51 10.05
N LEU A 5 -4.77 12.43 9.68
CA LEU A 5 -4.75 11.17 10.45
C LEU A 5 -4.36 11.35 11.93
N GLY A 6 -3.35 12.19 12.20
CA GLY A 6 -2.93 12.46 13.59
C GLY A 6 -4.01 13.17 14.40
N TRP A 7 -4.78 14.07 13.78
CA TRP A 7 -5.90 14.72 14.43
C TRP A 7 -7.05 13.74 14.67
N ILE A 8 -7.34 12.84 13.72
CA ILE A 8 -8.37 11.80 13.89
C ILE A 8 -8.04 10.90 15.09
N LEU A 9 -6.77 10.49 15.23
CA LEU A 9 -6.33 9.68 16.37
C LEU A 9 -6.46 10.45 17.69
N ALA A 10 -6.02 11.72 17.71
CA ALA A 10 -6.13 12.57 18.91
C ALA A 10 -7.59 12.82 19.31
N ALA A 11 -8.49 13.04 18.34
CA ALA A 11 -9.92 13.20 18.58
C ALA A 11 -10.60 11.91 19.10
N ALA A 12 -9.95 10.75 18.93
CA ALA A 12 -10.37 9.47 19.47
C ALA A 12 -9.66 9.11 20.79
N ASP A 13 -9.12 10.10 21.51
CA ASP A 13 -8.40 9.97 22.79
C ASP A 13 -7.11 9.14 22.72
N PHE A 14 -6.49 9.04 21.55
CA PHE A 14 -5.14 8.47 21.43
C PHE A 14 -4.06 9.55 21.52
N ALA A 15 -3.03 9.31 22.31
CA ALA A 15 -1.81 10.11 22.28
C ALA A 15 -0.93 9.66 21.10
N VAL A 16 -0.77 10.52 20.08
CA VAL A 16 0.14 10.27 18.95
C VAL A 16 1.58 10.46 19.42
N LEU A 17 2.36 9.38 19.37
CA LEU A 17 3.76 9.31 19.83
C LEU A 17 4.76 9.49 18.67
N GLY A 18 4.34 9.19 17.45
CA GLY A 18 5.21 9.25 16.28
C GLY A 18 4.42 9.41 14.99
N ASP A 19 5.02 10.14 14.06
CA ASP A 19 4.50 10.42 12.72
C ASP A 19 5.68 10.52 11.76
N ASP A 20 5.95 9.43 11.05
CA ASP A 20 7.10 9.30 10.16
C ASP A 20 6.74 8.65 8.83
N ARG A 21 7.61 8.81 7.82
CA ARG A 21 7.53 8.02 6.59
C ARG A 21 8.43 6.80 6.73
N ALA A 22 7.85 5.62 6.60
CA ALA A 22 8.55 4.35 6.66
C ALA A 22 8.35 3.56 5.36
N THR A 23 9.38 2.84 4.94
CA THR A 23 9.27 1.90 3.81
C THR A 23 8.94 0.53 4.35
N PHE A 24 7.77 0.01 3.99
CA PHE A 24 7.40 -1.37 4.22
C PHE A 24 7.83 -2.22 3.02
N TRP A 25 8.21 -3.47 3.24
CA TRP A 25 8.64 -4.37 2.18
C TRP A 25 7.59 -5.44 1.97
N LEU A 26 6.93 -5.41 0.80
CA LEU A 26 5.95 -6.42 0.44
C LEU A 26 6.65 -7.59 -0.27
N PRO A 27 6.56 -8.83 0.24
CA PRO A 27 7.07 -9.99 -0.47
C PRO A 27 6.33 -10.20 -1.80
N LEU A 28 7.08 -10.47 -2.88
CA LEU A 28 6.55 -10.84 -4.20
C LEU A 28 7.15 -12.19 -4.62
N PRO A 29 6.80 -13.29 -3.94
CA PRO A 29 7.48 -14.58 -4.10
C PRO A 29 7.28 -15.20 -5.49
N ASP A 30 6.15 -14.93 -6.14
CA ASP A 30 5.74 -15.52 -7.41
C ASP A 30 4.71 -14.65 -8.16
N GLU A 31 4.48 -15.00 -9.43
CA GLU A 31 3.57 -14.27 -10.31
C GLU A 31 2.10 -14.31 -9.87
N PRO A 32 1.55 -15.43 -9.36
CA PRO A 32 0.19 -15.46 -8.81
C PRO A 32 0.00 -14.47 -7.65
N SER A 33 0.92 -14.46 -6.68
CA SER A 33 0.86 -13.57 -5.52
C SER A 33 0.97 -12.10 -5.92
N ALA A 34 1.87 -11.80 -6.87
CA ALA A 34 2.00 -10.48 -7.48
C ALA A 34 0.73 -10.02 -8.21
N GLY A 35 0.07 -10.93 -8.93
CA GLY A 35 -1.21 -10.65 -9.59
C GLY A 35 -2.34 -10.36 -8.58
N ALA A 36 -2.47 -11.21 -7.56
CA ALA A 36 -3.46 -11.07 -6.50
C ALA A 36 -3.32 -9.74 -5.73
N PHE A 37 -2.09 -9.26 -5.53
CA PHE A 37 -1.85 -7.96 -4.92
C PHE A 37 -2.47 -6.82 -5.75
N VAL A 38 -2.26 -6.80 -7.07
CA VAL A 38 -2.83 -5.76 -7.94
C VAL A 38 -4.35 -5.82 -7.97
N ASP A 39 -4.90 -7.04 -8.06
CA ASP A 39 -6.35 -7.25 -8.03
C ASP A 39 -6.96 -6.77 -6.70
N GLY A 40 -6.28 -7.02 -5.58
CA GLY A 40 -6.68 -6.54 -4.26
C GLY A 40 -6.69 -5.02 -4.13
N LEU A 41 -5.70 -4.33 -4.73
CA LEU A 41 -5.69 -2.86 -4.75
C LEU A 41 -6.87 -2.29 -5.55
N LEU A 42 -7.26 -2.93 -6.65
CA LEU A 42 -8.43 -2.52 -7.45
C LEU A 42 -9.73 -2.74 -6.67
N ALA A 43 -9.89 -3.93 -6.08
CA ALA A 43 -11.06 -4.26 -5.27
C ALA A 43 -11.20 -3.36 -4.03
N GLY A 44 -10.07 -2.98 -3.42
CA GLY A 44 -10.01 -2.09 -2.26
C GLY A 44 -10.22 -0.60 -2.58
N SER A 45 -10.54 -0.24 -3.83
CA SER A 45 -10.64 1.16 -4.27
C SER A 45 -9.39 1.99 -3.98
N LEU A 46 -8.22 1.35 -3.92
CA LEU A 46 -6.93 2.01 -3.68
C LEU A 46 -6.31 2.55 -4.98
N TRP A 47 -6.86 2.14 -6.12
CA TRP A 47 -6.57 2.76 -7.41
C TRP A 47 -7.44 3.99 -7.62
N PRO A 48 -6.94 5.01 -8.35
CA PRO A 48 -7.76 6.14 -8.75
C PRO A 48 -9.03 5.68 -9.47
N PRO A 49 -10.19 6.34 -9.23
CA PRO A 49 -11.41 6.02 -9.96
C PRO A 49 -11.22 6.26 -11.46
N GLY A 50 -11.84 5.42 -12.29
CA GLY A 50 -11.80 5.56 -13.75
C GLY A 50 -10.50 5.12 -14.41
N VAL A 51 -9.65 4.34 -13.73
CA VAL A 51 -8.45 3.77 -14.35
C VAL A 51 -8.86 2.82 -15.49
N PRO A 52 -8.35 3.03 -16.73
CA PRO A 52 -8.64 2.12 -17.83
C PRO A 52 -8.15 0.69 -17.56
N ALA A 53 -8.95 -0.31 -17.94
CA ALA A 53 -8.62 -1.72 -17.73
C ALA A 53 -7.22 -2.09 -18.29
N GLU A 54 -6.84 -1.54 -19.45
CA GLU A 54 -5.52 -1.76 -20.04
C GLU A 54 -4.37 -1.33 -19.11
N ARG A 55 -4.53 -0.22 -18.37
CA ARG A 55 -3.52 0.25 -17.42
C ARG A 55 -3.42 -0.69 -16.21
N ALA A 56 -4.54 -1.20 -15.73
CA ALA A 56 -4.57 -2.21 -14.68
C ALA A 56 -3.86 -3.50 -15.13
N THR A 57 -4.18 -3.99 -16.33
CA THR A 57 -3.51 -5.16 -16.93
C THR A 57 -2.01 -4.94 -17.09
N ARG A 58 -1.58 -3.77 -17.57
CA ARG A 58 -0.16 -3.45 -17.72
C ARG A 58 0.57 -3.41 -16.37
N ALA A 59 -0.04 -2.81 -15.35
CA ALA A 59 0.57 -2.80 -14.01
C ALA A 59 0.68 -4.20 -13.41
N ARG A 60 -0.34 -5.04 -13.60
CA ARG A 60 -0.30 -6.46 -13.25
C ARG A 60 0.90 -7.15 -13.88
N GLN A 61 1.05 -7.05 -15.20
CA GLN A 61 2.18 -7.67 -15.91
C GLN A 61 3.55 -7.14 -15.42
N LEU A 62 3.67 -5.83 -15.16
CA LEU A 62 4.90 -5.24 -14.66
C LEU A 62 5.27 -5.73 -13.26
N ILE A 63 4.30 -5.87 -12.37
CA ILE A 63 4.52 -6.36 -11.00
C ILE A 63 4.81 -7.86 -11.02
N GLN A 64 4.10 -8.65 -11.85
CA GLN A 64 4.38 -10.06 -12.05
C GLN A 64 5.80 -10.31 -12.54
N ARG A 65 6.28 -9.55 -13.54
CA ARG A 65 7.67 -9.67 -14.03
C ARG A 65 8.74 -9.35 -12.99
N ARG A 66 8.40 -8.62 -11.93
CA ARG A 66 9.31 -8.28 -10.83
C ARG A 66 9.24 -9.26 -9.66
N SER A 67 8.32 -10.22 -9.71
CA SER A 67 8.18 -11.29 -8.72
C SER A 67 9.25 -12.36 -8.88
N GLY A 68 9.45 -13.13 -7.83
CA GLY A 68 10.36 -14.27 -7.79
C GLY A 68 10.92 -14.51 -6.38
N PRO A 69 11.66 -15.62 -6.19
CA PRO A 69 12.22 -15.96 -4.89
C PRO A 69 13.04 -14.82 -4.29
N GLY A 70 12.73 -14.44 -3.04
CA GLY A 70 13.40 -13.35 -2.33
C GLY A 70 13.11 -11.94 -2.85
N ARG A 71 12.23 -11.77 -3.84
CA ARG A 71 11.85 -10.43 -4.35
C ARG A 71 10.90 -9.73 -3.40
N GLN A 72 11.13 -8.43 -3.26
CA GLN A 72 10.33 -7.54 -2.42
C GLN A 72 10.07 -6.24 -3.16
N MET A 73 8.92 -5.63 -2.88
CA MET A 73 8.55 -4.31 -3.38
C MET A 73 8.51 -3.29 -2.24
N PRO A 74 9.20 -2.15 -2.37
CA PRO A 74 9.11 -1.08 -1.38
C PRO A 74 7.74 -0.38 -1.46
N LEU A 75 7.09 -0.26 -0.32
CA LEU A 75 5.84 0.47 -0.09
C LEU A 75 6.12 1.64 0.87
N PRO A 76 6.46 2.82 0.34
CA PRO A 76 6.66 4.01 1.18
C PRO A 76 5.29 4.47 1.69
N LEU A 77 5.05 4.30 2.99
CA LEU A 77 3.82 4.67 3.66
C LEU A 77 4.12 5.64 4.82
N ARG A 78 3.10 6.39 5.22
CA ARG A 78 3.15 7.14 6.47
C ARG A 78 2.76 6.21 7.62
N ARG A 79 3.55 6.22 8.69
CA ARG A 79 3.32 5.46 9.91
C ARG A 79 2.99 6.43 11.03
N LEU A 80 1.87 6.18 11.69
CA LEU A 80 1.53 6.84 12.94
C LEU A 80 1.60 5.81 14.06
N VAL A 81 2.29 6.17 15.15
CA VAL A 81 2.33 5.36 16.37
C VAL A 81 1.55 6.13 17.42
N ALA A 82 0.57 5.48 18.02
CA ALA A 82 -0.24 6.09 19.07
C ALA A 82 -0.49 5.09 20.20
N ARG A 83 -0.72 5.61 21.39
CA ARG A 83 -1.18 4.83 22.55
C ARG A 83 -2.51 5.37 23.03
N ARG A 84 -3.31 4.48 23.60
CA ARG A 84 -4.48 4.87 24.38
C ARG A 84 -4.09 4.98 25.85
#